data_AF-A0A7Z9DXU0-F1
#
_entry.id   AF-A0A7Z9DXU0-F1
#
_cell.length_a   1.000
_cell.length_b   1.000
_cell.length_c   1.000
_cell.angle_alpha   90.00
_cell.angle_beta   90.00
_cell.angle_gamma   90.00
#
_symmetry.space_group_name_H-M   'P 1'
#
loop_
_entity.id
_entity.type
_entity.pdbx_description
1 polymer ?
#
loop_
_entity_poly.entity_id
_entity_poly.type
_entity_poly.pdbx_seq_one_letter_code
_entity_poly.pdbx_strand_id
1 'polypeptide(L)'
;MTVILHPKTLTEAQLIQALATTTQSLLYPSESDYPFTLKTLSSADIGEKLTLSEVTRHLYTQQKLNAPQKILKRTLTYWTKTFFGNLPQLLIRYSDGSYSVQPPEHPVELWRTLHGLVFDHLIHVALWHCILNSAESDLHLIGRHVLIQHDPETNAANLQLGNWVALSTRIVQT
;
A
#
# COMPACT_ATOMS: atom_id res chain seq x y z
N MET A 1 -11.78 10.63 -26.71
CA MET A 1 -11.98 10.24 -25.31
C MET A 1 -11.03 11.06 -24.46
N THR A 2 -11.55 12.03 -23.72
CA THR A 2 -10.74 12.84 -22.79
C THR A 2 -10.55 12.02 -21.53
N VAL A 3 -9.35 11.50 -21.29
CA VAL A 3 -9.02 10.84 -20.03
C VAL A 3 -8.94 11.94 -18.98
N ILE A 4 -9.94 12.03 -18.11
CA ILE A 4 -9.89 12.89 -16.93
C ILE A 4 -8.92 12.20 -15.96
N LEU A 5 -7.68 12.67 -15.92
CA LEU A 5 -6.74 12.27 -14.88
C LEU A 5 -7.16 12.98 -13.59
N HIS A 6 -7.60 12.22 -12.58
CA HIS A 6 -7.75 12.78 -11.24
C HIS A 6 -6.36 13.23 -10.76
N PRO A 7 -6.18 14.50 -10.37
CA PRO A 7 -4.85 15.02 -10.08
C PRO A 7 -4.30 14.35 -8.82
N LYS A 8 -3.08 13.81 -8.92
CA LYS A 8 -2.33 13.30 -7.78
C LYS A 8 -1.73 14.48 -7.02
N THR A 9 -2.51 15.10 -6.13
CA THR A 9 -2.19 16.42 -5.55
C THR A 9 -1.36 16.40 -4.28
N LEU A 10 -1.31 15.27 -3.56
CA LEU A 10 -0.58 15.20 -2.29
C LEU A 10 0.93 15.15 -2.52
N THR A 11 1.65 16.06 -1.86
CA THR A 11 3.10 15.96 -1.70
C THR A 11 3.47 14.70 -0.93
N GLU A 12 4.73 14.24 -1.04
CA GLU A 12 5.18 13.02 -0.35
C GLU A 12 4.94 13.10 1.17
N ALA A 13 5.26 14.23 1.80
CA ALA A 13 5.05 14.43 3.23
C ALA A 13 3.56 14.37 3.61
N GLN A 14 2.68 14.96 2.80
CA GLN A 14 1.23 14.92 3.02
C GLN A 14 0.69 13.50 2.85
N LEU A 15 1.16 12.74 1.85
CA LEU A 15 0.78 11.34 1.67
C LEU A 15 1.22 10.51 2.88
N ILE A 16 2.47 10.64 3.33
CA ILE A 16 2.98 9.88 4.49
C ILE A 16 2.14 10.19 5.73
N GLN A 17 1.83 11.46 5.97
CA GLN A 17 0.99 11.86 7.10
C GLN A 17 -0.43 11.27 6.97
N ALA A 18 -1.04 11.34 5.79
CA ALA A 18 -2.38 10.79 5.55
C ALA A 18 -2.42 9.28 5.73
N LEU A 19 -1.42 8.56 5.23
CA LEU A 19 -1.25 7.12 5.44
C LEU A 19 -1.10 6.82 6.94
N ALA A 20 -0.21 7.54 7.65
CA ALA A 20 0.03 7.34 9.07
C ALA A 20 -1.25 7.51 9.89
N THR A 21 -1.96 8.62 9.69
CA THR A 21 -3.25 8.90 10.35
C THR A 21 -4.29 7.83 10.03
N THR A 22 -4.42 7.44 8.76
CA THR A 22 -5.40 6.42 8.35
C THR A 22 -5.10 5.07 8.99
N THR A 23 -3.83 4.69 9.09
CA THR A 23 -3.41 3.37 9.58
C THR A 23 -3.26 3.27 11.10
N GLN A 24 -3.24 4.40 11.82
CA GLN A 24 -3.04 4.43 13.28
C GLN A 24 -4.07 3.60 14.05
N SER A 25 -5.32 3.58 13.57
CA SER A 25 -6.43 2.83 14.16
C SER A 25 -6.78 1.58 13.36
N LEU A 26 -5.94 1.18 12.40
CA LEU A 26 -6.14 -0.01 11.59
C LEU A 26 -5.23 -1.15 12.08
N LEU A 27 -5.81 -2.34 12.11
CA LEU A 27 -5.12 -3.60 12.31
C LEU A 27 -5.33 -4.46 11.07
N TYR A 28 -4.30 -5.14 10.61
CA TYR A 28 -4.42 -6.01 9.43
C TYR A 28 -5.17 -7.31 9.82
N PRO A 29 -6.26 -7.67 9.11
CA PRO A 29 -7.08 -8.83 9.47
C PRO A 29 -6.35 -10.13 9.13
N SER A 30 -5.66 -10.71 10.12
CA SER A 30 -5.08 -12.05 10.10
C SER A 30 -5.48 -12.82 11.37
N GLU A 31 -4.93 -14.00 11.61
CA GLU A 31 -5.19 -14.73 12.89
C GLU A 31 -4.69 -13.98 14.12
N SER A 32 -3.90 -12.93 13.92
CA SER A 32 -3.50 -11.99 14.96
C SER A 32 -3.53 -10.55 14.44
N ASP A 33 -3.88 -9.63 15.32
CA ASP A 33 -4.00 -8.21 15.00
C ASP A 33 -2.63 -7.52 15.07
N TYR A 34 -2.04 -7.25 13.90
CA TYR A 34 -0.80 -6.47 13.81
C TYR A 34 -1.06 -5.06 13.27
N PRO A 35 -0.42 -4.02 13.88
CA PRO A 35 -0.49 -2.67 13.38
C PRO A 35 0.29 -2.52 12.07
N PHE A 36 0.08 -1.39 11.41
CA PHE A 36 0.89 -0.99 10.27
C PHE A 36 2.12 -0.22 10.70
N THR A 37 3.17 -0.33 9.89
CA THR A 37 4.35 0.53 9.95
C THR A 37 4.60 1.13 8.59
N LEU A 38 5.03 2.40 8.58
CA LEU A 38 5.35 3.14 7.37
C LEU A 38 6.83 3.40 7.29
N LYS A 39 7.40 3.23 6.10
CA LYS A 39 8.80 3.54 5.84
C LYS A 39 8.96 4.18 4.46
N THR A 40 9.67 5.31 4.42
CA THR A 40 10.14 5.90 3.17
C THR A 40 11.47 5.29 2.80
N LEU A 41 11.61 4.85 1.55
CA LEU A 41 12.85 4.30 1.00
C LEU A 41 13.34 5.24 -0.11
N SER A 42 14.54 5.78 0.09
CA SER A 42 15.14 6.77 -0.80
C SER A 42 15.21 6.26 -2.25
N SER A 43 14.64 7.03 -3.18
CA SER A 43 14.79 6.76 -4.61
C SER A 43 16.23 6.93 -5.09
N ALA A 44 17.05 7.74 -4.40
CA ALA A 44 18.47 7.85 -4.70
C ALA A 44 19.24 6.55 -4.37
N ASP A 45 18.77 5.78 -3.38
CA ASP A 45 19.41 4.53 -2.97
C ASP A 45 18.93 3.31 -3.78
N ILE A 46 17.67 3.32 -4.23
CA ILE A 46 17.01 2.19 -4.91
C ILE A 46 17.01 2.36 -6.43
N GLY A 47 16.95 3.60 -6.91
CA GLY A 47 16.70 3.93 -8.31
C GLY A 47 15.24 3.71 -8.73
N GLU A 48 15.05 3.43 -10.01
CA GLU A 48 13.73 3.40 -10.65
C GLU A 48 12.95 2.09 -10.45
N LYS A 49 13.62 1.02 -10.04
CA LYS A 49 13.03 -0.31 -9.93
C LYS A 49 13.38 -0.97 -8.60
N LEU A 50 12.34 -1.23 -7.81
CA LEU A 50 12.48 -2.00 -6.57
C LEU A 50 12.70 -3.50 -6.86
N THR A 51 13.85 -4.02 -6.44
CA THR A 51 14.25 -5.43 -6.59
C THR A 51 14.13 -6.20 -5.26
N LEU A 52 14.24 -7.53 -5.31
CA LEU A 52 14.25 -8.37 -4.11
C LEU A 52 15.44 -8.05 -3.19
N SER A 53 16.61 -7.77 -3.77
CA SER A 53 17.80 -7.36 -3.03
C SER A 53 17.57 -6.05 -2.27
N GLU A 54 16.91 -5.08 -2.91
CA GLU A 54 16.58 -3.80 -2.25
C GLU A 54 15.58 -3.96 -1.12
N VAL A 55 14.55 -4.79 -1.31
CA VAL A 55 13.59 -5.13 -0.25
C VAL A 55 14.30 -5.78 0.94
N THR A 56 15.17 -6.76 0.67
CA THR A 56 15.93 -7.44 1.73
C THR A 56 16.84 -6.47 2.47
N ARG A 57 17.60 -5.66 1.73
CA ARG A 57 18.56 -4.68 2.27
C ARG A 57 17.86 -3.67 3.17
N HIS A 58 16.81 -3.02 2.66
CA HIS A 58 16.18 -1.89 3.34
C HIS A 58 15.19 -2.30 4.43
N LEU A 59 14.50 -3.44 4.29
CA LEU A 59 13.49 -3.84 5.27
C LEU A 59 14.04 -4.78 6.34
N TYR A 60 15.08 -5.57 6.03
CA TYR A 60 15.64 -6.56 6.97
C TYR A 60 17.07 -6.24 7.39
N THR A 61 18.01 -6.17 6.45
CA THR A 61 19.44 -6.06 6.77
C THR A 61 19.78 -4.78 7.51
N GLN A 62 19.35 -3.62 7.02
CA GLN A 62 19.60 -2.33 7.67
C GLN A 62 18.90 -2.20 9.03
N GLN A 63 17.79 -2.90 9.20
CA GLN A 63 17.04 -2.94 10.47
C GLN A 63 17.53 -4.01 11.43
N LYS A 64 18.56 -4.80 11.05
CA LYS A 64 19.08 -5.95 11.80
C LYS A 64 17.98 -6.97 12.16
N LEU A 65 17.01 -7.15 11.27
CA LEU A 65 15.96 -8.15 11.41
C LEU A 65 16.40 -9.47 10.75
N ASN A 66 15.77 -10.57 11.18
CA ASN A 66 15.97 -11.88 10.56
C ASN A 66 15.53 -11.84 9.11
N ALA A 67 16.39 -12.32 8.20
CA ALA A 67 16.04 -12.40 6.80
C ALA A 67 14.89 -13.40 6.59
N PRO A 68 13.93 -13.11 5.70
CA PRO A 68 12.86 -14.04 5.38
C PRO A 68 13.41 -15.29 4.68
N GLN A 69 12.80 -16.44 4.96
CA GLN A 69 13.10 -17.71 4.29
C GLN A 69 12.72 -17.67 2.81
N LYS A 70 11.66 -16.92 2.47
CA LYS A 70 11.18 -16.79 1.10
C LYS A 70 10.50 -15.44 0.88
N ILE A 71 10.72 -14.83 -0.27
CA ILE A 71 10.07 -13.58 -0.67
C ILE A 71 9.26 -13.81 -1.94
N LEU A 72 7.98 -13.48 -1.90
CA LEU A 72 7.05 -13.57 -3.03
C LEU A 72 6.61 -12.16 -3.44
N LYS A 73 6.90 -11.78 -4.69
CA LYS A 73 6.40 -10.51 -5.26
C LYS A 73 5.06 -10.74 -5.98
N ARG A 74 4.04 -9.97 -5.61
CA ARG A 74 2.71 -9.97 -6.25
C ARG A 74 2.44 -8.61 -6.91
N THR A 75 2.07 -8.62 -8.18
CA THR A 75 1.79 -7.42 -9.00
C THR A 75 0.29 -7.19 -9.19
N LEU A 76 -0.06 -6.01 -9.76
CA LEU A 76 -1.38 -5.38 -9.90
C LEU A 76 -2.64 -6.21 -9.56
N THR A 77 -2.96 -7.26 -10.31
CA THR A 77 -4.21 -8.01 -10.10
C THR A 77 -4.19 -8.87 -8.83
N TYR A 78 -3.00 -9.31 -8.41
CA TYR A 78 -2.84 -10.20 -7.26
C TYR A 78 -2.69 -9.42 -5.97
N TRP A 79 -1.96 -8.31 -5.96
CA TRP A 79 -1.69 -7.61 -4.71
C TRP A 79 -2.95 -6.99 -4.11
N THR A 80 -3.85 -6.45 -4.93
CA THR A 80 -5.09 -5.82 -4.47
C THR A 80 -6.00 -6.85 -3.83
N LYS A 81 -6.19 -8.01 -4.49
CA LYS A 81 -6.94 -9.14 -3.96
C LYS A 81 -6.29 -9.71 -2.69
N THR A 82 -4.97 -9.78 -2.61
CA THR A 82 -4.30 -10.34 -1.43
C THR A 82 -4.31 -9.38 -0.23
N PHE A 83 -4.04 -8.09 -0.46
CA PHE A 83 -3.88 -7.10 0.62
C PHE A 83 -5.21 -6.48 1.05
N PHE A 84 -6.14 -6.29 0.11
CA PHE A 84 -7.44 -5.67 0.34
C PHE A 84 -8.61 -6.64 0.11
N GLY A 85 -8.40 -7.87 -0.38
CA GLY A 85 -9.50 -8.77 -0.76
C GLY A 85 -10.26 -9.43 0.38
N ASN A 86 -9.90 -9.17 1.64
CA ASN A 86 -10.76 -9.45 2.80
C ASN A 86 -11.75 -8.29 3.09
N LEU A 87 -11.54 -7.10 2.51
CA LEU A 87 -12.49 -5.97 2.59
C LEU A 87 -13.85 -6.17 1.89
N PRO A 88 -13.99 -6.92 0.78
CA PRO A 88 -15.26 -7.18 0.12
C PRO A 88 -16.31 -7.88 1.01
N GLN A 89 -15.91 -8.50 2.13
CA GLN A 89 -16.88 -9.03 3.09
C GLN A 89 -17.68 -7.92 3.80
N LEU A 90 -17.27 -6.66 3.65
CA LEU A 90 -17.93 -5.48 4.20
C LEU A 90 -18.93 -4.82 3.22
N LEU A 91 -19.04 -5.34 1.98
CA LEU A 91 -19.89 -4.80 0.91
C LEU A 91 -20.53 -5.95 0.13
N ILE A 92 -21.70 -6.42 0.59
CA ILE A 92 -22.49 -7.45 -0.10
C ILE A 92 -23.31 -6.74 -1.17
N ARG A 93 -23.03 -7.00 -2.46
CA ARG A 93 -23.82 -6.47 -3.58
C ARG A 93 -24.84 -7.52 -4.01
N TYR A 94 -26.11 -7.14 -4.02
CA TYR A 94 -27.20 -8.01 -4.44
C TYR A 94 -27.42 -7.92 -5.96
N SER A 95 -28.09 -8.92 -6.52
CA SER A 95 -28.35 -9.03 -7.97
C SER A 95 -29.24 -7.91 -8.53
N ASP A 96 -29.95 -7.19 -7.67
CA ASP A 96 -30.76 -6.02 -8.00
C ASP A 96 -29.95 -4.71 -8.02
N GLY A 97 -28.63 -4.79 -7.77
CA GLY A 97 -27.73 -3.64 -7.73
C GLY A 97 -27.69 -2.92 -6.38
N SER A 98 -28.54 -3.30 -5.42
CA SER A 98 -28.46 -2.83 -4.04
C SER A 98 -27.21 -3.39 -3.34
N TYR A 99 -26.82 -2.77 -2.23
CA TYR A 99 -25.71 -3.25 -1.43
C TYR A 99 -26.00 -3.17 0.07
N SER A 100 -25.47 -4.12 0.83
CA SER A 100 -25.44 -4.09 2.29
C SER A 100 -24.01 -3.87 2.76
N VAL A 101 -23.85 -2.93 3.69
CA VAL A 101 -22.63 -2.75 4.46
C VAL A 101 -22.84 -3.51 5.76
N GLN A 102 -22.00 -4.52 6.04
CA GLN A 102 -22.05 -5.16 7.35
C GLN A 102 -21.72 -4.12 8.44
N PRO A 103 -22.42 -4.14 9.59
CA PRO A 103 -22.12 -3.23 10.69
C PRO A 103 -20.64 -3.37 11.11
N PRO A 104 -19.96 -2.26 11.45
CA PRO A 104 -18.51 -2.22 11.50
C PRO A 104 -18.02 -2.84 12.82
N GLU A 105 -17.69 -4.13 12.81
CA GLU A 105 -16.68 -4.63 13.75
C GLU A 105 -15.28 -4.13 13.34
N HIS A 106 -15.13 -3.65 12.09
CA HIS A 106 -13.90 -3.09 11.53
C HIS A 106 -14.13 -1.69 10.93
N PRO A 107 -13.14 -0.77 10.98
CA PRO A 107 -13.25 0.59 10.46
C PRO A 107 -13.17 0.62 8.91
N VAL A 108 -14.27 0.22 8.25
CA VAL A 108 -14.41 0.10 6.79
C VAL A 108 -14.01 1.37 6.05
N GLU A 109 -14.37 2.53 6.58
CA GLU A 109 -14.06 3.84 5.98
C GLU A 109 -12.56 4.12 5.95
N LEU A 110 -11.83 3.75 7.00
CA LEU A 110 -10.38 3.88 7.06
C LEU A 110 -9.71 2.96 6.04
N TRP A 111 -10.21 1.74 5.86
CA TRP A 111 -9.72 0.82 4.84
C TRP A 111 -9.98 1.32 3.41
N ARG A 112 -11.15 1.90 3.14
CA ARG A 112 -11.43 2.56 1.85
C ARG A 112 -10.52 3.76 1.62
N THR A 113 -10.28 4.55 2.65
CA THR A 113 -9.38 5.71 2.61
C THR A 113 -7.95 5.25 2.30
N LEU A 114 -7.47 4.22 2.99
CA LEU A 114 -6.15 3.62 2.75
C LEU A 114 -6.01 3.12 1.31
N HIS A 115 -7.03 2.41 0.81
CA HIS A 115 -7.07 1.96 -0.58
C HIS A 115 -6.98 3.15 -1.55
N GLY A 116 -7.79 4.20 -1.35
CA GLY A 116 -7.73 5.42 -2.15
C GLY A 116 -6.33 6.05 -2.16
N LEU A 117 -5.74 6.29 -0.98
CA LEU A 117 -4.41 6.87 -0.85
C LEU A 117 -3.33 6.09 -1.61
N VAL A 118 -3.35 4.76 -1.56
CA VAL A 118 -2.41 3.91 -2.28
C VAL A 118 -2.58 4.04 -3.79
N PHE A 119 -3.80 3.89 -4.31
CA PHE A 119 -4.05 3.91 -5.75
C PHE A 119 -3.85 5.30 -6.36
N ASP A 120 -4.29 6.33 -5.64
CA ASP A 120 -4.27 7.69 -6.13
C ASP A 120 -2.86 8.26 -6.10
N HIS A 121 -2.00 7.89 -5.15
CA HIS A 121 -0.69 8.57 -5.00
C HIS A 121 0.54 7.68 -5.21
N LEU A 122 0.39 6.36 -5.33
CA LEU A 122 1.51 5.46 -5.61
C LEU A 122 1.44 4.88 -7.03
N ILE A 123 2.60 4.65 -7.64
CA ILE A 123 2.78 3.91 -8.90
C ILE A 123 3.77 2.75 -8.69
N HIS A 124 3.85 1.85 -9.67
CA HIS A 124 4.69 0.65 -9.60
C HIS A 124 4.46 -0.18 -8.33
N VAL A 125 3.23 -0.15 -7.82
CA VAL A 125 2.84 -0.80 -6.56
C VAL A 125 2.98 -2.32 -6.69
N ALA A 126 3.65 -2.93 -5.72
CA ALA A 126 3.75 -4.37 -5.56
C ALA A 126 3.63 -4.76 -4.09
N LEU A 127 3.01 -5.91 -3.84
CA LEU A 127 3.03 -6.55 -2.53
C LEU A 127 4.20 -7.52 -2.48
N TRP A 128 5.03 -7.38 -1.45
CA TRP A 128 6.10 -8.30 -1.11
C TRP A 128 5.68 -9.08 0.13
N HIS A 129 5.43 -10.37 -0.08
CA HIS A 129 5.09 -11.31 0.98
C HIS A 129 6.36 -12.04 1.39
N CYS A 130 6.87 -11.70 2.57
CA CYS A 130 8.12 -12.18 3.12
C CYS A 130 7.83 -13.23 4.21
N ILE A 131 8.05 -14.50 3.90
CA ILE A 131 7.79 -15.61 4.81
C ILE A 131 8.95 -15.72 5.79
N LEU A 132 8.68 -15.50 7.08
CA LEU A 132 9.68 -15.55 8.14
C LEU A 132 9.88 -16.98 8.63
N ASN A 133 8.78 -17.71 8.81
CA ASN A 133 8.74 -19.12 9.21
C ASN A 133 7.42 -19.75 8.75
N SER A 134 7.08 -20.94 9.24
CA SER A 134 5.86 -21.67 8.85
C SER A 134 4.55 -20.99 9.25
N ALA A 135 4.58 -20.12 10.26
CA ALA A 135 3.38 -19.47 10.81
C ALA A 135 3.36 -17.94 10.61
N GLU A 136 4.52 -17.30 10.45
CA GLU A 136 4.64 -15.85 10.41
C GLU A 136 5.15 -15.34 9.06
N SER A 137 4.56 -14.25 8.60
CA SER A 137 5.04 -13.51 7.42
C SER A 137 4.90 -12.02 7.61
N ASP A 138 5.79 -11.24 6.99
CA ASP A 138 5.58 -9.82 6.81
C ASP A 138 4.97 -9.55 5.42
N LEU A 139 4.05 -8.59 5.36
CA LEU A 139 3.48 -8.05 4.15
C LEU A 139 3.97 -6.62 3.97
N HIS A 140 4.60 -6.33 2.84
CA HIS A 140 5.02 -4.98 2.48
C HIS A 140 4.35 -4.56 1.17
N LEU A 141 3.40 -3.64 1.26
CA LEU A 141 2.83 -2.96 0.11
C LEU A 141 3.70 -1.75 -0.22
N ILE A 142 4.43 -1.81 -1.32
CA ILE A 142 5.45 -0.80 -1.67
C ILE A 142 5.13 -0.21 -3.03
N GLY A 143 5.11 1.12 -3.10
CA GLY A 143 4.93 1.87 -4.34
C GLY A 143 5.75 3.15 -4.36
N ARG A 144 5.98 3.71 -5.54
CA ARG A 144 6.69 4.97 -5.72
C ARG A 144 5.71 6.13 -5.68
N HIS A 145 5.98 7.14 -4.87
CA HIS A 145 5.16 8.35 -4.82
C HIS A 145 5.21 9.09 -6.16
N VAL A 146 4.07 9.63 -6.56
CA VAL A 146 3.94 10.47 -7.74
C VAL A 146 3.05 11.67 -7.43
N LEU A 147 3.56 12.85 -7.80
CA LEU A 147 2.87 14.13 -7.70
C LEU A 147 2.62 14.63 -9.13
N ILE A 148 1.38 14.98 -9.42
CA ILE A 148 0.99 15.59 -10.70
C ILE A 148 0.49 17.00 -10.39
N GLN A 149 1.27 18.00 -10.79
CA GLN A 149 0.91 19.40 -10.66
C GLN A 149 0.41 19.92 -12.00
N HIS A 150 -0.73 20.59 -11.98
CA HIS A 150 -1.26 21.25 -13.16
C HIS A 150 -0.85 22.71 -13.16
N ASP A 151 -0.23 23.16 -14.25
CA ASP A 151 0.00 24.57 -14.50
C ASP A 151 -1.23 25.16 -15.23
N PRO A 152 -2.01 26.04 -14.57
CA PRO A 152 -3.22 26.62 -15.15
C PRO A 152 -2.92 27.62 -16.27
N GLU A 153 -1.72 28.19 -16.35
CA GLU A 153 -1.37 29.19 -17.36
C GLU A 153 -0.97 28.54 -18.68
N THR A 154 -0.24 27.42 -18.61
CA THR A 154 0.25 26.70 -19.80
C THR A 154 -0.59 25.47 -20.16
N ASN A 155 -1.56 25.12 -19.32
CA ASN A 155 -2.33 23.87 -19.38
C ASN A 155 -1.44 22.60 -19.34
N ALA A 156 -0.20 22.73 -18.86
CA ALA A 156 0.75 21.62 -18.78
C ALA A 156 0.52 20.78 -17.51
N ALA A 157 0.87 19.49 -17.58
CA ALA A 157 0.92 18.59 -16.44
C ALA A 157 2.39 18.26 -16.12
N ASN A 158 2.84 18.66 -14.94
CA ASN A 158 4.18 18.37 -14.44
C ASN A 158 4.13 17.14 -13.53
N LEU A 159 4.79 16.07 -13.98
CA LEU A 159 4.92 14.83 -13.22
C LEU A 159 6.23 14.83 -12.44
N GLN A 160 6.14 14.62 -11.13
CA GLN A 160 7.29 14.47 -10.24
C GLN A 160 7.21 13.11 -9.53
N LEU A 161 8.32 12.37 -9.57
CA LEU A 161 8.44 11.10 -8.88
C LEU A 161 9.18 11.30 -7.57
N GLY A 162 8.57 10.88 -6.47
CA GLY A 162 9.17 10.87 -5.14
C GLY A 162 9.90 9.58 -4.82
N ASN A 163 10.08 9.37 -3.53
CA ASN A 163 10.63 8.17 -2.92
C ASN A 163 9.64 7.00 -2.98
N TRP A 164 10.15 5.83 -2.64
CA TRP A 164 9.32 4.66 -2.42
C TRP A 164 8.69 4.74 -1.03
N VAL A 165 7.41 4.41 -0.92
CA VAL A 165 6.66 4.34 0.33
C VAL A 165 6.30 2.88 0.56
N ALA A 166 6.70 2.34 1.71
CA ALA A 166 6.41 0.99 2.14
C ALA A 166 5.42 1.02 3.31
N LEU A 167 4.23 0.47 3.07
CA LEU A 167 3.25 0.16 4.10
C LEU A 167 3.40 -1.31 4.49
N SER A 168 3.79 -1.55 5.73
CA SER A 168 4.20 -2.88 6.21
C SER A 168 3.34 -3.35 7.36
N THR A 169 3.05 -4.63 7.43
CA THR A 169 2.38 -5.26 8.57
C THR A 169 2.83 -6.73 8.68
N ARG A 170 2.45 -7.40 9.76
CA ARG A 170 2.74 -8.81 10.00
C ARG A 170 1.44 -9.61 9.97
N ILE A 171 1.54 -10.85 9.52
CA ILE A 171 0.45 -11.80 9.54
C ILE A 171 0.90 -13.09 10.20
N VAL A 172 -0.02 -13.71 10.94
CA VAL A 172 0.08 -15.08 11.43
C VAL A 172 -0.95 -15.93 10.70
N GLN A 173 -0.53 -17.10 10.23
CA GLN A 173 -1.34 -18.07 9.52
C GLN A 173 -0.95 -19.48 10.00
N THR A 174 -1.87 -20.21 10.62
CA THR A 174 -1.63 -21.57 11.15
C THR A 174 -2.17 -22.68 10.25
#